data_AF-X0JYB5-F1
#
_entry.id   AF-X0JYB5-F1
#
_cell.length_a   1.000
_cell.length_b   1.000
_cell.length_c   1.000
_cell.angle_alpha   90.00
_cell.angle_beta   90.00
_cell.angle_gamma   90.00
#
_symmetry.space_group_name_H-M   'P 1'
#
loop_
_entity.id
_entity.type
_entity.pdbx_description
1 polymer ?
#
loop_
_entity_poly.entity_id
_entity_poly.type
_entity_poly.pdbx_seq_one_letter_code
_entity_poly.pdbx_strand_id
1 'polypeptide(L)'
;MEATELADLKNMANDCLTSRRKATLVLDGLDEMSGRLEVLLSSYPQIRLDMIDAHQQDIDQFIKDKVADVHTRFPLKQQEEETLVSKISSPSQGIFLYARLVLEHLAAMDSIQDFEDELEDDTFPEDLDRVYDRIA
;
A
#
# COMPACT_ATOMS: atom_id res chain seq x y z
N MET A 1 -6.75 -24.42 33.63
CA MET A 1 -7.56 -23.22 33.31
C MET A 1 -7.92 -23.39 31.85
N GLU A 2 -9.06 -24.04 31.64
CA GLU A 2 -9.46 -24.68 30.38
C GLU A 2 -9.82 -23.65 29.32
N ALA A 3 -9.61 -24.06 28.07
CA ALA A 3 -9.95 -23.32 26.88
C ALA A 3 -11.39 -22.82 26.95
N THR A 4 -11.58 -21.51 26.90
CA THR A 4 -12.80 -20.91 26.37
C THR A 4 -12.96 -21.48 24.96
N GLU A 5 -13.77 -22.51 24.80
CA GLU A 5 -13.83 -23.25 23.54
C GLU A 5 -14.30 -22.30 22.45
N LEU A 6 -13.69 -22.40 21.27
CA LEU A 6 -14.05 -21.61 20.09
C LEU A 6 -15.57 -21.58 19.82
N ALA A 7 -16.27 -22.64 20.24
CA ALA A 7 -17.73 -22.73 20.19
C ALA A 7 -18.42 -21.66 21.04
N ASP A 8 -17.97 -21.44 22.27
CA ASP A 8 -18.55 -20.43 23.17
C ASP A 8 -18.33 -19.01 22.62
N LEU A 9 -17.13 -18.75 22.10
CA LEU A 9 -16.81 -17.46 21.49
C LEU A 9 -17.71 -17.17 20.27
N LYS A 10 -17.96 -18.20 19.44
CA LYS A 10 -18.86 -18.10 18.28
C LYS A 10 -20.31 -17.84 18.71
N ASN A 11 -20.78 -18.52 19.75
CA ASN A 11 -22.13 -18.33 20.27
C ASN A 11 -22.32 -16.90 20.80
N MET A 12 -21.38 -16.39 21.59
CA MET A 12 -21.42 -15.02 22.08
C MET A 12 -21.40 -13.98 20.95
N ALA A 13 -20.58 -14.19 19.92
CA ALA A 13 -20.54 -13.32 18.76
C ALA A 13 -21.88 -13.33 17.99
N ASN A 14 -22.48 -14.50 17.81
CA ASN A 14 -23.77 -14.65 17.13
C ASN A 14 -24.90 -13.96 17.88
N ASP A 15 -24.99 -14.14 19.20
CA ASP A 15 -25.99 -13.47 20.04
C ASP A 15 -25.83 -11.93 19.97
N CYS A 16 -24.58 -11.45 20.00
CA CYS A 16 -24.30 -10.03 19.85
C CYS A 16 -24.72 -9.47 18.48
N LEU A 17 -24.44 -10.19 17.39
CA LEU A 17 -24.78 -9.77 16.03
C LEU A 17 -26.29 -9.82 15.77
N THR A 18 -26.99 -10.84 16.28
CA THR A 18 -28.43 -11.04 16.08
C THR A 18 -29.30 -10.15 16.98
N SER A 19 -28.78 -9.71 18.14
CA SER A 19 -29.47 -8.75 19.00
C SER A 19 -29.61 -7.35 18.37
N ARG A 20 -28.81 -7.03 17.35
CA ARG A 20 -28.85 -5.74 16.65
C ARG A 20 -29.71 -5.84 15.40
N ARG A 21 -30.67 -4.91 15.24
CA ARG A 21 -31.51 -4.82 14.02
C ARG A 21 -30.73 -4.64 12.72
N LYS A 22 -29.53 -4.03 12.80
CA LYS A 22 -28.61 -3.84 11.68
C LYS A 22 -27.19 -3.82 12.22
N ALA A 23 -26.32 -4.64 11.64
CA ALA A 23 -24.89 -4.66 11.94
C ALA A 23 -24.11 -4.49 10.63
N THR A 24 -23.07 -3.68 10.67
CA THR A 24 -22.08 -3.55 9.59
C THR A 24 -20.76 -4.07 10.13
N LEU A 25 -20.20 -5.06 9.44
CA LEU A 25 -18.91 -5.65 9.77
C LEU A 25 -17.90 -5.15 8.75
N VAL A 26 -16.83 -4.51 9.22
CA VAL A 26 -15.68 -4.14 8.41
C VAL A 26 -14.54 -5.04 8.86
N LEU A 27 -14.00 -5.81 7.92
CA LEU A 27 -12.86 -6.70 8.13
C LEU A 27 -11.69 -6.13 7.33
N ASP A 28 -10.59 -5.86 8.00
CA ASP A 28 -9.36 -5.30 7.43
C ASP A 28 -8.20 -6.29 7.65
N GLY A 29 -7.17 -6.25 6.80
CA GLY A 29 -6.01 -7.15 6.88
C GLY A 29 -6.34 -8.63 6.67
N LEU A 30 -7.06 -8.95 5.60
CA LEU A 30 -7.50 -10.32 5.27
C LEU A 30 -6.53 -11.08 4.35
N ASP A 31 -5.35 -10.53 4.12
CA ASP A 31 -4.26 -11.07 3.30
C ASP A 31 -3.81 -12.47 3.75
N GLU A 32 -3.79 -12.73 5.07
CA GLU A 32 -3.48 -14.05 5.63
C GLU A 32 -4.60 -15.10 5.48
N MET A 33 -5.82 -14.68 5.14
CA MET A 33 -7.01 -15.54 4.98
C MET A 33 -7.37 -15.79 3.51
N SER A 34 -6.42 -15.51 2.61
CA SER A 34 -6.55 -15.69 1.16
C SER A 34 -7.01 -17.10 0.78
N GLY A 35 -7.93 -17.18 -0.18
CA GLY A 35 -8.56 -18.41 -0.68
C GLY A 35 -9.81 -18.89 0.07
N ARG A 36 -9.84 -18.93 1.41
CA ARG A 36 -11.04 -19.41 2.14
C ARG A 36 -12.12 -18.36 2.23
N LEU A 37 -11.73 -17.11 2.49
CA LEU A 37 -12.67 -16.01 2.63
C LEU A 37 -13.26 -15.61 1.26
N GLU A 38 -12.45 -15.68 0.20
CA GLU A 38 -12.88 -15.45 -1.18
C GLU A 38 -14.03 -16.39 -1.58
N VAL A 39 -13.93 -17.68 -1.25
CA VAL A 39 -15.00 -18.65 -1.54
C VAL A 39 -16.27 -18.31 -0.75
N LEU A 40 -16.15 -18.01 0.56
CA LEU A 40 -17.29 -17.70 1.41
C LEU A 40 -17.99 -16.39 1.03
N LEU A 41 -17.21 -15.39 0.62
CA LEU A 41 -17.69 -14.06 0.27
C LEU A 41 -17.99 -13.90 -1.23
N SER A 42 -17.67 -14.88 -2.08
CA SER A 42 -17.94 -14.88 -3.54
C SER A 42 -19.40 -14.64 -3.90
N SER A 43 -20.31 -15.05 -3.01
CA SER A 43 -21.76 -14.91 -3.21
C SER A 43 -22.31 -13.51 -2.92
N TYR A 44 -21.52 -12.63 -2.30
CA TYR A 44 -21.93 -11.25 -1.98
C TYR A 44 -21.43 -10.27 -3.04
N PRO A 45 -22.05 -9.08 -3.18
CA PRO A 45 -21.53 -8.03 -4.04
C PRO A 45 -20.08 -7.70 -3.67
N GLN A 46 -19.16 -7.89 -4.61
CA GLN A 46 -17.74 -7.63 -4.41
C GLN A 46 -17.33 -6.39 -5.19
N ILE A 47 -16.58 -5.52 -4.54
CA ILE A 47 -15.80 -4.48 -5.19
C ILE A 47 -14.36 -4.96 -5.13
N ARG A 48 -13.83 -5.36 -6.29
CA ARG A 48 -12.44 -5.83 -6.43
C ARG A 48 -11.56 -4.62 -6.65
N LEU A 49 -10.64 -4.37 -5.71
CA LEU A 49 -9.67 -3.28 -5.76
C LEU A 49 -8.31 -3.75 -6.31
N ASP A 50 -8.18 -5.04 -6.62
CA ASP A 50 -6.95 -5.75 -7.00
C ASP A 50 -6.85 -6.06 -8.49
N MET A 51 -7.94 -5.92 -9.25
CA MET A 51 -8.05 -6.39 -10.64
C MET A 51 -8.36 -5.26 -11.61
N ILE A 52 -7.60 -4.18 -11.57
CA ILE A 52 -7.74 -3.12 -12.56
C ILE A 52 -6.37 -2.64 -13.00
N ASP A 53 -6.00 -2.95 -14.25
CA ASP A 53 -4.87 -2.31 -14.96
C ASP A 53 -4.94 -0.76 -14.90
N ALA A 54 -6.13 -0.21 -14.61
CA ALA A 54 -6.34 1.22 -14.35
C ALA A 54 -5.58 1.73 -13.12
N HIS A 55 -5.35 0.92 -12.09
CA HIS A 55 -4.57 1.34 -10.93
C HIS A 55 -3.14 1.68 -11.30
N GLN A 56 -2.54 0.96 -12.26
CA GLN A 56 -1.20 1.30 -12.71
C GLN A 56 -1.15 2.68 -13.37
N GLN A 57 -2.16 3.02 -14.17
CA GLN A 57 -2.25 4.35 -14.78
C GLN A 57 -2.43 5.46 -13.74
N ASP A 58 -3.29 5.22 -12.74
CA ASP A 58 -3.50 6.16 -11.64
C ASP A 58 -2.25 6.32 -10.76
N ILE A 59 -1.54 5.22 -10.50
CA ILE A 59 -0.26 5.20 -9.77
C ILE A 59 0.80 5.95 -10.58
N ASP A 60 0.93 5.68 -11.88
CA ASP A 60 1.89 6.37 -12.73
C ASP A 60 1.61 7.88 -12.81
N GLN A 61 0.34 8.27 -12.86
CA GLN A 61 -0.05 9.68 -12.84
C GLN A 61 0.28 10.31 -11.49
N PHE A 62 -0.03 9.64 -10.39
CA PHE A 62 0.34 10.08 -9.05
C PHE A 62 1.86 10.24 -8.91
N ILE A 63 2.64 9.28 -9.42
CA ILE A 63 4.11 9.35 -9.38
C ILE A 63 4.59 10.56 -10.15
N LYS A 64 4.10 10.79 -11.37
CA LYS A 64 4.48 11.97 -12.18
C LYS A 64 4.16 13.28 -11.47
N ASP A 65 2.97 13.41 -10.90
CA ASP A 65 2.55 14.60 -10.19
C ASP A 65 3.44 14.85 -8.96
N LYS A 66 3.80 13.78 -8.22
CA LYS A 66 4.65 13.89 -7.04
C LYS A 66 6.12 14.10 -7.35
N VAL A 67 6.63 13.53 -8.44
CA VAL A 67 7.98 13.82 -8.94
C VAL A 67 8.09 15.29 -9.36
N ALA A 68 7.05 15.85 -9.98
CA ALA A 68 7.01 17.28 -10.28
C ALA A 68 7.08 18.15 -9.01
N ASP A 69 6.39 17.75 -7.92
CA ASP A 69 6.51 18.40 -6.62
C ASP A 69 7.94 18.30 -6.07
N VAL A 70 8.58 17.13 -6.17
CA VAL A 70 9.98 16.92 -5.77
C VAL A 70 10.91 17.81 -6.60
N HIS A 71 10.70 17.93 -7.92
CA HIS A 71 11.47 18.81 -8.80
C HIS A 71 11.41 20.28 -8.37
N THR A 72 10.28 20.75 -7.84
CA THR A 72 10.20 22.13 -7.32
C THR A 72 11.12 22.38 -6.13
N ARG A 73 11.45 21.33 -5.38
CA ARG A 73 12.26 21.39 -4.17
C ARG A 73 13.72 21.03 -4.45
N PHE A 74 13.95 20.10 -5.35
CA PHE A 74 15.25 19.63 -5.82
C PHE A 74 15.30 19.71 -7.35
N PRO A 75 16.04 20.64 -7.94
CA PRO A 75 16.06 20.81 -9.40
C PRO A 75 16.69 19.60 -10.08
N LEU A 76 15.84 18.70 -10.57
CA LEU A 76 16.21 17.49 -11.31
C LEU A 76 16.30 17.79 -12.82
N LYS A 77 17.12 17.04 -13.56
CA LYS A 77 17.04 17.02 -15.02
C LYS A 77 15.83 16.19 -15.47
N GLN A 78 15.26 16.54 -16.62
CA GLN A 78 14.16 15.78 -17.23
C GLN A 78 14.47 14.26 -17.37
N GLN A 79 15.73 13.91 -17.65
CA GLN A 79 16.17 12.52 -17.75
C GLN A 79 16.18 11.79 -16.38
N GLU A 80 16.47 12.51 -15.29
CA GLU A 80 16.47 11.98 -13.92
C GLU A 80 15.04 11.77 -13.44
N GLU A 81 14.12 12.68 -13.77
CA GLU A 81 12.68 12.52 -13.51
C GLU A 81 12.09 11.29 -14.20
N GLU A 82 12.37 11.10 -15.49
CA GLU A 82 11.89 9.94 -16.26
C GLU A 82 12.44 8.62 -15.68
N THR A 83 13.71 8.64 -15.26
CA THR A 83 14.35 7.50 -14.60
C THR A 83 13.68 7.21 -13.25
N LEU A 84 13.43 8.23 -12.43
CA LEU A 84 12.76 8.10 -11.13
C LEU A 84 11.34 7.57 -11.27
N VAL A 85 10.57 8.07 -12.24
CA VAL A 85 9.22 7.57 -12.54
C VAL A 85 9.27 6.10 -12.91
N SER A 86 10.19 5.68 -13.79
CA SER A 86 10.36 4.28 -14.16
C SER A 86 10.81 3.40 -12.98
N LYS A 87 11.69 3.93 -12.12
CA LYS A 87 12.27 3.23 -10.96
C LYS A 87 11.25 3.00 -9.85
N ILE A 88 10.23 3.86 -9.72
CA ILE A 88 9.12 3.70 -8.76
C ILE A 88 7.95 2.92 -9.37
N SER A 89 7.63 3.16 -10.64
CA SER A 89 6.50 2.51 -11.33
C SER A 89 6.72 1.00 -11.46
N SER A 90 7.93 0.55 -11.83
CA SER A 90 8.22 -0.88 -12.03
C SER A 90 8.06 -1.72 -10.74
N PRO A 91 8.63 -1.34 -9.58
CA PRO A 91 8.47 -2.09 -8.34
C PRO A 91 7.08 -1.91 -7.70
N SER A 92 6.35 -0.85 -8.05
CA SER A 92 5.01 -0.62 -7.47
C SER A 92 4.06 -1.79 -7.74
N GLN A 93 4.09 -2.43 -8.93
CA GLN A 93 3.24 -3.59 -9.28
C GLN A 93 1.76 -3.45 -8.83
N GLY A 94 1.18 -2.24 -8.91
CA GLY A 94 -0.19 -1.96 -8.42
C GLY A 94 -0.32 -1.59 -6.93
N ILE A 95 0.76 -1.63 -6.16
CA ILE A 95 0.85 -1.21 -4.76
C ILE A 95 1.12 0.30 -4.69
N PHE A 96 0.04 1.08 -4.63
CA PHE A 96 0.09 2.53 -4.44
C PHE A 96 0.91 2.97 -3.21
N LEU A 97 0.88 2.16 -2.14
CA LEU A 97 1.53 2.50 -0.87
C LEU A 97 3.06 2.61 -1.02
N TYR A 98 3.68 1.75 -1.83
CA TYR A 98 5.11 1.81 -2.11
C TYR A 98 5.47 3.16 -2.75
N ALA A 99 4.79 3.51 -3.86
CA ALA A 99 5.02 4.75 -4.57
C ALA A 99 4.85 5.97 -3.67
N ARG A 100 3.80 5.98 -2.83
CA ARG A 100 3.54 7.06 -1.88
C ARG A 100 4.66 7.21 -0.85
N LEU A 101 5.06 6.12 -0.20
CA LEU A 101 6.04 6.16 0.88
C LEU A 101 7.42 6.60 0.36
N VAL A 102 7.86 6.06 -0.78
CA VAL A 102 9.13 6.46 -1.40
C VAL A 102 9.13 7.95 -1.74
N LEU A 103 8.07 8.45 -2.39
CA LEU A 103 7.96 9.85 -2.77
C LEU A 103 7.84 10.79 -1.56
N GLU A 104 7.12 10.37 -0.51
CA GLU A 104 7.03 11.13 0.75
C GLU A 104 8.39 11.18 1.45
N HIS A 105 9.16 10.09 1.46
CA HIS A 105 10.50 10.05 2.02
C HIS A 105 11.45 10.98 1.27
N LEU A 106 11.52 10.87 -0.06
CA LEU A 106 12.33 11.74 -0.92
C LEU A 106 11.93 13.22 -0.77
N ALA A 107 10.63 13.51 -0.70
CA ALA A 107 10.15 14.87 -0.50
C ALA A 107 10.42 15.41 0.91
N ALA A 108 10.55 14.55 1.93
CA ALA A 108 10.82 14.98 3.30
C ALA A 108 12.29 15.38 3.51
N MET A 109 13.21 14.87 2.69
CA MET A 109 14.64 15.19 2.77
C MET A 109 14.91 16.69 2.72
N ASP A 110 15.91 17.12 3.46
CA ASP A 110 16.35 18.51 3.64
C ASP A 110 17.72 18.79 3.03
N SER A 111 18.42 17.75 2.55
CA SER A 111 19.73 17.81 1.90
C SER A 111 19.68 17.29 0.46
N ILE A 112 20.28 18.03 -0.47
CA ILE A 112 20.47 17.59 -1.86
C ILE A 112 21.43 16.39 -1.95
N GLN A 113 22.46 16.34 -1.09
CA GLN A 113 23.43 15.25 -1.12
C GLN A 113 22.77 13.94 -0.71
N ASP A 114 22.00 13.97 0.38
CA ASP A 114 21.26 12.81 0.88
C ASP A 114 20.23 12.32 -0.16
N PHE A 115 19.65 13.24 -0.91
CA PHE A 115 18.75 12.93 -2.02
C PHE A 115 19.48 12.28 -3.21
N GLU A 116 20.65 12.79 -3.61
CA GLU A 116 21.47 12.18 -4.67
C GLU A 116 21.97 10.78 -4.26
N ASP A 117 22.41 10.63 -3.00
CA ASP A 117 22.88 9.37 -2.43
C ASP A 117 21.75 8.32 -2.36
N GLU A 118 20.51 8.72 -2.08
CA GLU A 118 19.34 7.83 -2.03
C GLU A 118 18.86 7.40 -3.43
N LEU A 119 19.15 8.19 -4.46
CA LEU A 119 18.80 7.86 -5.85
C LEU A 119 19.73 6.81 -6.47
N GLU A 120 20.88 6.52 -5.86
CA GLU A 120 21.78 5.46 -6.32
C GLU A 120 21.08 4.09 -6.34
N ASP A 121 21.45 3.22 -7.28
CA ASP A 121 20.81 1.91 -7.44
C ASP A 121 21.02 0.98 -6.22
N ASP A 122 22.12 1.16 -5.51
CA ASP A 122 22.48 0.34 -4.34
C ASP A 122 21.74 0.76 -3.06
N THR A 123 21.22 1.99 -3.02
CA THR A 123 20.51 2.56 -1.87
C THR A 123 19.00 2.61 -2.10
N PHE A 124 18.53 2.72 -3.35
CA PHE A 124 17.10 2.85 -3.60
C PHE A 124 16.29 1.61 -3.14
N PRO A 125 15.17 1.80 -2.42
CA PRO A 125 14.41 0.67 -1.88
C PRO A 125 13.72 -0.14 -2.99
N GLU A 126 14.06 -1.42 -3.08
CA GLU A 126 13.51 -2.34 -4.09
C GLU A 126 12.08 -2.82 -3.78
N ASP A 127 11.68 -2.83 -2.50
CA ASP A 127 10.38 -3.32 -2.03
C ASP A 127 9.82 -2.50 -0.84
N LEU A 128 8.59 -2.81 -0.43
CA LEU A 128 7.89 -2.12 0.65
C LEU A 128 8.58 -2.27 2.01
N ASP A 129 9.17 -3.43 2.28
CA ASP A 129 9.85 -3.72 3.56
C ASP A 129 11.08 -2.83 3.73
N ARG A 130 11.87 -2.67 2.66
CA ARG A 130 13.00 -1.73 2.62
C ARG A 130 12.57 -0.28 2.79
N VAL A 131 11.39 0.10 2.32
CA VAL A 131 10.84 1.45 2.55
C VAL A 131 10.50 1.64 4.03
N TYR A 132 9.92 0.64 4.69
CA TYR A 132 9.65 0.72 6.13
C TYR A 132 10.91 0.83 6.97
N ASP A 133 11.97 0.07 6.65
CA ASP A 133 13.26 0.14 7.34
C ASP A 133 13.90 1.55 7.28
N ARG A 134 13.56 2.34 6.27
CA ARG A 134 14.11 3.69 6.03
C ARG A 134 13.30 4.81 6.68
N ILE A 135 12.00 4.61 6.88
CA ILE A 135 11.09 5.63 7.42
C ILE A 135 10.90 5.46 8.95
N ALA A 136 11.23 4.29 9.51
CA ALA A 136 11.03 3.95 10.93
C ALA A 136 11.89 4.75 11.92
#